data_AF-A0A812QLP9-F1
#
_entry.id   AF-A0A812QLP9-F1
#
_cell.length_a   1.000
_cell.length_b   1.000
_cell.length_c   1.000
_cell.angle_alpha   90.00
_cell.angle_beta   90.00
_cell.angle_gamma   90.00
#
_symmetry.space_group_name_H-M   'P 1'
#
loop_
_entity.id
_entity.type
_entity.pdbx_description
1 polymer ?
#
loop_
_entity_poly.entity_id
_entity_poly.type
_entity_poly.pdbx_seq_one_letter_code
_entity_poly.pdbx_strand_id
1 'polypeptide(L)'
;MAIPAAASNLMPFDDLARLAGAAPPVLAYLRARGVDRTSTLALIAATQEDLRRILLQPFVDGIDVDGTHHKLDDQHKEVAAAIVTHMWTEARRQWEAHCQTPQLQPAPAAQAGAPAAPPARPDDKPPKSFLAWATQVEAYNSRLLDGARRRFPTQTLLGAEEVLARIWHEHTASKAYTPVSLTEILSRRTYQASGEINPHAVRRASGAAEEKEWSPRTLLAVLDGVDAVRWAWILVDLGPESAVNTFIDWFSAKARSRPTMIEQVVDFWSAIGWTLAMDLRLGKSFGEATKAIMDDHALFYEVMARPPKQPPRRPNPDHAAAAETADDAEQPTKGAGRRRGGRSRKPKGRGRGSTPPPRAPAHSAGRPRTPGLPGTTIVELAPPANAATTGLLELMVQHRRPAVGQRGAGVPAQEGLRRQALGTARGLACRPGGRGTRPAAEED
;
A
#
# COMPACT_ATOMS: atom_id res chain seq x y z
N MET A 1 31.52 -27.57 10.87
CA MET A 1 30.94 -26.44 11.63
C MET A 1 29.47 -26.33 11.26
N ALA A 2 28.57 -26.10 12.21
CA ALA A 2 27.14 -25.95 11.93
C ALA A 2 26.81 -24.48 11.61
N ILE A 3 25.87 -24.26 10.69
CA ILE A 3 25.25 -22.95 10.46
C ILE A 3 24.22 -22.74 11.58
N PRO A 4 24.17 -21.58 12.26
CA PRO A 4 23.12 -21.31 13.22
C PRO A 4 21.79 -21.16 12.49
N ALA A 5 20.89 -22.13 12.69
CA ALA A 5 19.51 -22.00 12.23
C ALA A 5 18.85 -20.87 13.03
N ALA A 6 18.32 -19.86 12.34
CA ALA A 6 17.43 -18.89 12.96
C ALA A 6 16.21 -19.64 13.51
N ALA A 7 15.98 -19.58 14.82
CA ALA A 7 14.93 -20.36 15.46
C ALA A 7 13.56 -19.92 14.94
N SER A 8 12.86 -20.85 14.27
CA SER A 8 11.47 -20.65 13.83
C SER A 8 10.59 -20.36 15.04
N ASN A 9 10.09 -19.13 15.16
CA ASN A 9 9.23 -18.71 16.28
C ASN A 9 7.78 -19.26 16.17
N LEU A 10 7.63 -20.44 15.57
CA LEU A 10 6.40 -21.18 15.31
C LEU A 10 6.60 -22.60 15.83
N MET A 11 5.63 -23.13 16.58
CA MET A 11 5.67 -24.51 17.05
C MET A 11 5.73 -25.47 15.85
N PRO A 12 6.60 -26.51 15.87
CA PRO A 12 6.59 -27.55 14.84
C PRO A 12 5.22 -28.21 14.71
N PHE A 13 4.84 -28.60 13.49
CA PHE A 13 3.52 -29.17 13.20
C PHE A 13 3.20 -30.40 14.06
N ASP A 14 4.21 -31.24 14.32
CA ASP A 14 4.07 -32.44 15.13
C ASP A 14 4.01 -32.18 16.65
N ASP A 15 4.44 -31.00 17.13
CA ASP A 15 4.22 -30.55 18.51
C ASP A 15 2.82 -29.94 18.65
N LEU A 16 2.39 -29.12 17.68
CA LEU A 16 1.02 -28.58 17.59
C LEU A 16 -0.03 -29.70 17.52
N ALA A 17 0.24 -30.75 16.73
CA ALA A 17 -0.58 -31.94 16.64
C ALA A 17 -0.74 -32.64 18.00
N ARG A 18 0.35 -32.78 18.76
CA ARG A 18 0.33 -33.38 20.10
C ARG A 18 -0.41 -32.48 21.11
N LEU A 19 -0.20 -31.17 21.06
CA LEU A 19 -0.91 -30.19 21.90
C LEU A 19 -2.43 -30.26 21.72
N ALA A 20 -2.89 -30.41 20.48
CA ALA A 20 -4.31 -30.51 20.16
C ALA A 20 -4.89 -31.93 20.28
N GLY A 21 -4.11 -32.94 20.69
CA GLY A 21 -4.56 -34.33 20.80
C GLY A 21 -4.87 -35.03 19.46
N ALA A 22 -4.23 -34.62 18.37
CA ALA A 22 -4.53 -35.11 17.03
C ALA A 22 -4.17 -36.58 16.81
N ALA A 23 -5.18 -37.41 16.58
CA ALA A 23 -5.02 -38.83 16.32
C ALA A 23 -4.31 -39.10 14.96
N PRO A 24 -3.57 -40.23 14.82
CA PRO A 24 -2.81 -40.55 13.60
C PRO A 24 -3.61 -40.48 12.28
N PRO A 25 -4.90 -40.88 12.18
CA PRO A 25 -5.67 -40.75 10.95
C PRO A 25 -5.86 -39.29 10.49
N VAL A 26 -5.98 -38.35 11.44
CA VAL A 26 -6.10 -36.91 11.17
C VAL A 26 -4.78 -36.39 10.58
N LEU A 27 -3.65 -36.79 11.14
CA LEU A 27 -2.32 -36.38 10.67
C LEU A 27 -1.96 -37.01 9.32
N ALA A 28 -2.38 -38.25 9.07
CA ALA A 28 -2.26 -38.88 7.76
C ALA A 28 -3.05 -38.10 6.69
N TYR A 29 -4.31 -37.75 6.98
CA TYR A 29 -5.14 -36.93 6.09
C TYR A 29 -4.54 -35.54 5.82
N LEU A 30 -4.15 -34.81 6.88
CA LEU A 30 -3.56 -33.47 6.73
C LEU A 30 -2.28 -33.50 5.89
N ARG A 31 -1.37 -34.46 6.13
CA ARG A 31 -0.14 -34.62 5.34
C ARG A 31 -0.42 -34.99 3.89
N ALA A 32 -1.38 -35.89 3.62
CA ALA A 32 -1.81 -36.21 2.25
C ALA A 32 -2.42 -34.99 1.52
N ARG A 33 -3.09 -34.10 2.25
CA ARG A 33 -3.59 -32.81 1.73
C ARG A 33 -2.48 -31.74 1.55
N GLY A 34 -1.21 -32.08 1.77
CA GLY A 34 -0.06 -31.16 1.69
C GLY A 34 0.10 -30.24 2.91
N VAL A 35 -0.60 -30.53 4.02
CA VAL A 35 -0.55 -29.76 5.26
C VAL A 35 0.44 -30.40 6.22
N ASP A 36 1.74 -30.17 5.96
CA ASP A 36 2.89 -30.68 6.73
C ASP A 36 3.46 -29.66 7.73
N ARG A 37 2.99 -28.41 7.70
CA ARG A 37 3.56 -27.26 8.42
C ARG A 37 2.50 -26.40 9.09
N THR A 38 2.85 -25.87 10.25
CA THR A 38 2.06 -24.90 11.03
C THR A 38 1.67 -23.67 10.21
N SER A 39 2.58 -23.13 9.39
CA SER A 39 2.27 -22.00 8.48
C SER A 39 1.30 -22.36 7.36
N THR A 40 1.43 -23.56 6.76
CA THR A 40 0.47 -24.05 5.77
C THR A 40 -0.92 -24.22 6.39
N LEU A 41 -1.00 -24.77 7.61
CA LEU A 41 -2.26 -24.89 8.32
C LEU A 41 -2.86 -23.52 8.66
N ALA A 42 -2.08 -22.57 9.18
CA ALA A 42 -2.54 -21.22 9.51
C ALA A 42 -3.16 -20.48 8.31
N LEU A 43 -2.67 -20.74 7.09
CA LEU A 43 -3.04 -20.03 5.86
C LEU A 43 -4.07 -20.76 4.98
N ILE A 44 -4.43 -22.01 5.26
CA ILE A 44 -5.31 -22.80 4.37
C ILE A 44 -6.77 -22.31 4.31
N ALA A 45 -7.19 -21.51 5.29
CA ALA A 45 -8.54 -21.00 5.43
C ALA A 45 -8.55 -19.62 6.10
N ALA A 46 -9.40 -18.71 5.63
CA ALA A 46 -9.56 -17.38 6.22
C ALA A 46 -10.56 -17.35 7.39
N THR A 47 -11.54 -18.26 7.38
CA THR A 47 -12.61 -18.41 8.38
C THR A 47 -12.75 -19.85 8.85
N GLN A 48 -13.50 -20.08 9.94
CA GLN A 48 -13.82 -21.43 10.41
C GLN A 48 -14.73 -22.17 9.42
N GLU A 49 -15.66 -21.46 8.76
CA GLU A 49 -16.49 -21.97 7.66
C GLU A 49 -15.63 -22.39 6.45
N ASP A 50 -14.60 -21.63 6.10
CA ASP A 50 -13.63 -22.03 5.08
C ASP A 50 -12.85 -23.27 5.50
N LEU A 51 -12.38 -23.34 6.75
CA LEU A 51 -11.69 -24.52 7.28
C LEU A 51 -12.60 -25.76 7.21
N ARG A 52 -13.88 -25.60 7.58
CA ARG A 52 -14.88 -26.66 7.49
C ARG A 52 -15.08 -27.08 6.03
N ARG A 53 -15.26 -26.13 5.11
CA ARG A 53 -15.48 -26.38 3.68
C ARG A 53 -14.28 -27.03 2.99
N ILE A 54 -13.05 -26.63 3.34
CA ILE A 54 -11.82 -27.01 2.64
C ILE A 54 -11.17 -28.27 3.24
N LEU A 55 -11.13 -28.43 4.56
CA LEU A 55 -10.50 -29.58 5.23
C LEU A 55 -11.49 -30.56 5.87
N LEU A 56 -12.49 -30.08 6.62
CA LEU A 56 -13.31 -31.00 7.43
C LEU A 56 -14.35 -31.75 6.59
N GLN A 57 -15.08 -31.05 5.73
CA GLN A 57 -16.20 -31.62 4.98
C GLN A 57 -15.76 -32.77 4.05
N PRO A 58 -14.67 -32.64 3.25
CA PRO A 58 -14.17 -33.77 2.46
C PRO A 58 -13.73 -34.98 3.32
N PHE A 59 -13.21 -34.74 4.52
CA PHE A 59 -12.78 -35.81 5.43
C PHE A 59 -13.96 -36.48 6.16
N VAL A 60 -15.06 -35.75 6.37
CA VAL A 60 -16.33 -36.25 6.94
C VAL A 60 -17.12 -37.10 5.94
N ASP A 61 -17.14 -36.67 4.67
CA ASP A 61 -17.85 -37.35 3.59
C ASP A 61 -17.08 -38.60 3.12
N GLY A 62 -15.75 -38.46 2.99
CA GLY A 62 -14.81 -39.45 2.50
C GLY A 62 -14.13 -38.96 1.22
N ILE A 63 -12.79 -38.97 1.19
CA ILE A 63 -12.00 -38.48 0.06
C ILE A 63 -10.77 -39.35 -0.19
N ASP A 64 -10.61 -39.78 -1.43
CA ASP A 64 -9.38 -40.42 -1.91
C ASP A 64 -8.29 -39.37 -2.14
N VAL A 65 -7.14 -39.53 -1.47
CA VAL A 65 -5.96 -38.69 -1.65
C VAL A 65 -4.75 -39.62 -1.81
N ASP A 66 -3.95 -39.42 -2.86
CA ASP A 66 -2.81 -40.27 -3.24
C ASP A 66 -3.09 -41.79 -3.25
N GLY A 67 -4.33 -42.17 -3.60
CA GLY A 67 -4.78 -43.57 -3.66
C GLY A 67 -5.17 -44.16 -2.29
N THR A 68 -5.23 -43.35 -1.23
CA THR A 68 -5.70 -43.74 0.10
C THR A 68 -7.05 -43.08 0.40
N HIS A 69 -8.06 -43.88 0.76
CA HIS A 69 -9.39 -43.37 1.13
C HIS A 69 -9.39 -42.84 2.56
N HIS A 70 -9.39 -41.51 2.74
CA HIS A 70 -9.46 -40.85 4.03
C HIS A 70 -10.90 -40.50 4.39
N LYS A 71 -11.43 -41.13 5.45
CA LYS A 71 -12.76 -40.83 6.01
C LYS A 71 -12.74 -40.86 7.54
N LEU A 72 -13.47 -39.93 8.16
CA LEU A 72 -13.75 -39.95 9.59
C LEU A 72 -14.84 -40.95 9.96
N ASP A 73 -14.58 -41.73 11.02
CA ASP A 73 -15.59 -42.53 11.71
C ASP A 73 -16.72 -41.64 12.24
N ASP A 74 -17.96 -42.04 11.96
CA ASP A 74 -19.18 -41.35 12.38
C ASP A 74 -19.21 -41.07 13.89
N GLN A 75 -18.61 -41.94 14.72
CA GLN A 75 -18.54 -41.75 16.18
C GLN A 75 -17.54 -40.66 16.64
N HIS A 76 -16.66 -40.20 15.74
CA HIS A 76 -15.54 -39.32 16.09
C HIS A 76 -15.47 -38.02 15.26
N LYS A 77 -16.44 -37.79 14.37
CA LYS A 77 -16.51 -36.60 13.49
C LYS A 77 -16.39 -35.27 14.22
N GLU A 78 -17.22 -35.03 15.23
CA GLU A 78 -17.22 -33.76 15.97
C GLU A 78 -15.94 -33.56 16.81
N VAL A 79 -15.38 -34.64 17.35
CA VAL A 79 -14.12 -34.60 18.11
C VAL A 79 -12.94 -34.23 17.18
N ALA A 80 -12.84 -34.88 16.03
CA ALA A 80 -11.80 -34.57 15.04
C ALA A 80 -11.98 -33.18 14.42
N ALA A 81 -13.23 -32.74 14.20
CA ALA A 81 -13.54 -31.38 13.77
C ALA A 81 -13.07 -30.34 14.79
N ALA A 82 -13.34 -30.55 16.09
CA ALA A 82 -12.86 -29.68 17.16
C ALA A 82 -11.32 -29.66 17.25
N ILE A 83 -10.65 -30.82 17.15
CA ILE A 83 -9.19 -30.95 17.14
C ILE A 83 -8.57 -30.15 16.00
N VAL A 84 -9.01 -30.36 14.75
CA VAL A 84 -8.44 -29.68 13.58
C VAL A 84 -8.75 -28.17 13.61
N THR A 85 -9.93 -27.78 14.11
CA THR A 85 -10.26 -26.36 14.35
C THR A 85 -9.33 -25.75 15.39
N HIS A 86 -9.04 -26.45 16.49
CA HIS A 86 -8.11 -25.98 17.50
C HIS A 86 -6.67 -25.87 16.96
N MET A 87 -6.19 -26.87 16.21
CA MET A 87 -4.89 -26.81 15.52
C MET A 87 -4.81 -25.60 14.57
N TRP A 88 -5.87 -25.32 13.80
CA TRP A 88 -5.91 -24.15 12.90
C TRP A 88 -5.88 -22.83 13.67
N THR A 89 -6.73 -22.67 14.68
CA THR A 89 -6.78 -21.46 15.51
C THR A 89 -5.45 -21.22 16.22
N GLU A 90 -4.81 -22.26 16.74
CA GLU A 90 -3.51 -22.14 17.42
C GLU A 90 -2.36 -21.88 16.44
N ALA A 91 -2.32 -22.57 15.29
CA ALA A 91 -1.37 -22.28 14.21
C ALA A 91 -1.49 -20.82 13.74
N ARG A 92 -2.72 -20.33 13.59
CA ARG A 92 -3.02 -18.97 13.20
C ARG A 92 -2.61 -17.95 14.27
N ARG A 93 -2.91 -18.21 15.55
CA ARG A 93 -2.46 -17.37 16.68
C ARG A 93 -0.93 -17.26 16.70
N GLN A 94 -0.23 -18.37 16.48
CA GLN A 94 1.24 -18.37 16.41
C GLN A 94 1.77 -17.67 15.15
N TRP A 95 1.09 -17.79 14.00
CA TRP A 95 1.43 -17.06 12.78
C TRP A 95 1.27 -15.54 12.96
N GLU A 96 0.15 -15.11 13.54
CA GLU A 96 -0.14 -13.71 13.86
C GLU A 96 0.86 -13.14 14.89
N ALA A 97 1.32 -13.95 15.85
CA ALA A 97 2.39 -13.59 16.79
C ALA A 97 3.79 -13.60 16.14
N HIS A 98 4.08 -14.52 15.23
CA HIS A 98 5.35 -14.59 14.49
C HIS A 98 5.54 -13.38 13.56
N CYS A 99 4.45 -12.88 12.97
CA CYS A 99 4.43 -11.61 12.24
C CYS A 99 4.59 -10.37 13.14
N GLN A 100 4.50 -10.50 14.47
CA GLN A 100 4.67 -9.41 15.44
C GLN A 100 6.07 -9.44 16.08
N THR A 101 7.03 -8.82 15.41
CA THR A 101 8.39 -8.61 15.94
C THR A 101 8.35 -7.81 17.26
N PRO A 102 9.00 -8.26 18.35
CA PRO A 102 9.07 -7.49 19.59
C PRO A 102 9.87 -6.18 19.40
N GLN A 103 9.28 -5.04 19.71
CA GLN A 103 10.02 -3.77 19.82
C GLN A 103 10.46 -3.53 21.26
N LEU A 104 11.74 -3.21 21.43
CA LEU A 104 12.30 -2.73 22.70
C LEU A 104 11.70 -1.36 23.05
N GLN A 105 11.38 -1.15 24.33
CA GLN A 105 10.83 0.10 24.84
C GLN A 105 11.94 1.10 25.22
N PRO A 106 11.89 2.37 24.75
CA PRO A 106 12.60 3.48 25.37
C PRO A 106 11.86 3.99 26.62
N ALA A 107 12.60 4.49 27.61
CA ALA A 107 12.04 5.12 28.80
C ALA A 107 11.54 6.56 28.52
N PRO A 108 10.54 7.08 29.27
CA PRO A 108 9.96 8.39 29.02
C PRO A 108 10.80 9.55 29.57
N ALA A 109 10.93 10.62 28.80
CA ALA A 109 11.30 11.95 29.27
C ALA A 109 10.05 12.83 29.36
N ALA A 110 9.91 13.63 30.42
CA ALA A 110 8.70 14.39 30.69
C ALA A 110 8.76 15.82 30.15
N GLN A 111 7.66 16.27 29.53
CA GLN A 111 7.26 17.68 29.44
C GLN A 111 5.73 17.77 29.29
N ALA A 112 5.14 18.93 29.58
CA ALA A 112 3.74 19.02 30.04
C ALA A 112 2.83 19.90 29.14
N GLY A 113 1.52 19.69 29.29
CA GLY A 113 0.54 20.76 29.05
C GLY A 113 -0.19 20.78 27.70
N ALA A 114 -1.00 19.75 27.42
CA ALA A 114 -2.08 19.82 26.43
C ALA A 114 -3.36 19.18 27.02
N PRO A 115 -4.58 19.65 26.68
CA PRO A 115 -5.81 19.10 27.23
C PRO A 115 -5.99 17.64 26.80
N ALA A 116 -6.49 16.80 27.72
CA ALA A 116 -6.53 15.36 27.55
C ALA A 116 -7.45 14.93 26.39
N ALA A 117 -6.89 14.20 25.43
CA ALA A 117 -7.67 13.34 24.55
C ALA A 117 -8.34 12.23 25.40
N PRO A 118 -9.52 11.72 25.00
CA PRO A 118 -10.11 10.54 25.64
C PRO A 118 -9.14 9.35 25.58
N PRO A 119 -9.15 8.45 26.58
CA PRO A 119 -8.19 7.35 26.64
C PRO A 119 -8.33 6.44 25.42
N ALA A 120 -7.22 6.25 24.71
CA ALA A 120 -7.11 5.34 23.58
C ALA A 120 -7.52 3.92 23.98
N ARG A 121 -8.16 3.20 23.05
CA ARG A 121 -8.51 1.79 23.29
C ARG A 121 -7.24 0.94 23.13
N PRO A 122 -7.12 -0.22 23.82
CA PRO A 122 -5.86 -0.98 23.86
C PRO A 122 -5.33 -1.43 22.47
N ASP A 123 -6.20 -1.46 21.46
CA ASP A 123 -5.90 -1.91 20.09
C ASP A 123 -5.66 -0.77 19.07
N ASP A 124 -5.48 0.50 19.49
CA ASP A 124 -5.37 1.68 18.59
C ASP A 124 -4.15 1.71 17.63
N LYS A 125 -3.36 0.62 17.54
CA LYS A 125 -2.21 0.54 16.61
C LYS A 125 -2.67 0.12 15.21
N PRO A 126 -2.30 0.85 14.14
CA PRO A 126 -2.66 0.46 12.78
C PRO A 126 -2.08 -0.93 12.43
N PRO A 127 -2.85 -1.82 11.78
CA PRO A 127 -2.34 -3.12 11.35
C PRO A 127 -1.17 -2.98 10.38
N LYS A 128 -0.23 -3.93 10.41
CA LYS A 128 0.92 -3.96 9.48
C LYS A 128 0.58 -4.55 8.10
N SER A 129 -0.60 -5.15 7.94
CA SER A 129 -1.05 -5.81 6.71
C SER A 129 -2.45 -5.34 6.30
N PHE A 130 -2.62 -5.03 5.02
CA PHE A 130 -3.91 -4.57 4.49
C PHE A 130 -4.79 -5.76 4.08
N LEU A 131 -5.39 -6.41 5.08
CA LEU A 131 -6.23 -7.61 4.88
C LEU A 131 -7.42 -7.36 3.94
N ALA A 132 -7.88 -6.13 3.81
CA ALA A 132 -8.97 -5.74 2.89
C ALA A 132 -8.53 -5.59 1.41
N TRP A 133 -7.24 -5.76 1.07
CA TRP A 133 -6.72 -5.57 -0.30
C TRP A 133 -7.55 -6.27 -1.37
N ALA A 134 -7.78 -7.58 -1.23
CA ALA A 134 -8.47 -8.37 -2.25
C ALA A 134 -9.93 -7.91 -2.42
N THR A 135 -10.62 -7.67 -1.30
CA THR A 135 -12.00 -7.17 -1.28
C THR A 135 -12.13 -5.82 -1.95
N GLN A 136 -11.22 -4.88 -1.68
CA GLN A 136 -11.28 -3.55 -2.26
C GLN A 136 -10.86 -3.50 -3.73
N VAL A 137 -9.88 -4.31 -4.14
CA VAL A 137 -9.51 -4.44 -5.55
C VAL A 137 -10.68 -5.03 -6.36
N GLU A 138 -11.37 -6.06 -5.87
CA GLU A 138 -12.56 -6.60 -6.57
C GLU A 138 -13.75 -5.63 -6.51
N ALA A 139 -13.97 -4.93 -5.39
CA ALA A 139 -15.01 -3.89 -5.30
C ALA A 139 -14.80 -2.78 -6.34
N TYR A 140 -13.55 -2.32 -6.54
CA TYR A 140 -13.20 -1.37 -7.59
C TYR A 140 -13.37 -1.98 -9.01
N ASN A 141 -12.88 -3.20 -9.24
CA ASN A 141 -12.95 -3.88 -10.55
C ASN A 141 -14.39 -4.26 -10.94
N SER A 142 -15.28 -4.46 -9.97
CA SER A 142 -16.70 -4.78 -10.21
C SER A 142 -17.47 -3.64 -10.87
N ARG A 143 -17.01 -2.39 -10.70
CA ARG A 143 -17.59 -1.21 -11.35
C ARG A 143 -17.29 -1.28 -12.86
N LEU A 144 -18.32 -1.11 -13.68
CA LEU A 144 -18.17 -1.04 -15.13
C LEU A 144 -17.79 0.39 -15.57
N LEU A 145 -16.95 0.49 -16.59
CA LEU A 145 -16.62 1.72 -17.32
C LEU A 145 -16.72 1.38 -18.82
N ASP A 146 -17.56 2.11 -19.56
CA ASP A 146 -17.82 1.89 -20.99
C ASP A 146 -18.16 0.43 -21.36
N GLY A 147 -18.84 -0.28 -20.45
CA GLY A 147 -19.21 -1.69 -20.58
C GLY A 147 -18.12 -2.71 -20.20
N ALA A 148 -16.87 -2.27 -20.04
CA ALA A 148 -15.77 -3.11 -19.54
C ALA A 148 -15.69 -3.08 -18.01
N ARG A 149 -15.18 -4.15 -17.39
CA ARG A 149 -14.76 -4.09 -15.97
C ARG A 149 -13.56 -3.16 -15.83
N ARG A 150 -13.56 -2.31 -14.80
CA ARG A 150 -12.38 -1.53 -14.45
C ARG A 150 -11.25 -2.45 -13.97
N ARG A 151 -10.00 -1.99 -14.08
CA ARG A 151 -8.82 -2.68 -13.56
C ARG A 151 -8.04 -1.76 -12.65
N PHE A 152 -7.86 -2.16 -11.40
CA PHE A 152 -7.04 -1.44 -10.43
C PHE A 152 -5.54 -1.52 -10.79
N PRO A 153 -4.76 -0.42 -10.72
CA PRO A 153 -3.33 -0.42 -11.02
C PRO A 153 -2.50 -0.93 -9.82
N THR A 154 -2.60 -2.22 -9.53
CA THR A 154 -1.92 -2.91 -8.41
C THR A 154 -0.45 -2.54 -8.24
N GLN A 155 0.32 -2.45 -9.34
CA GLN A 155 1.77 -2.17 -9.30
C GLN A 155 2.12 -0.81 -8.66
N THR A 156 1.21 0.17 -8.66
CA THR A 156 1.46 1.49 -8.08
C THR A 156 1.54 1.46 -6.54
N LEU A 157 0.91 0.46 -5.90
CA LEU A 157 0.78 0.34 -4.44
C LEU A 157 1.39 -0.94 -3.84
N LEU A 158 1.59 -1.99 -4.64
CA LEU A 158 2.16 -3.27 -4.19
C LEU A 158 3.47 -3.04 -3.42
N GLY A 159 3.60 -3.60 -2.22
CA GLY A 159 4.72 -3.39 -1.28
C GLY A 159 4.52 -2.25 -0.28
N ALA A 160 3.47 -1.44 -0.41
CA ALA A 160 3.10 -0.37 0.53
C ALA A 160 1.83 -0.69 1.34
N GLU A 161 1.50 -1.98 1.51
CA GLU A 161 0.29 -2.44 2.21
C GLU A 161 0.22 -1.96 3.67
N GLU A 162 1.36 -1.76 4.33
CA GLU A 162 1.46 -1.16 5.67
C GLU A 162 0.87 0.27 5.72
N VAL A 163 1.00 1.03 4.63
CA VAL A 163 0.43 2.39 4.51
C VAL A 163 -1.08 2.32 4.28
N LEU A 164 -1.53 1.39 3.44
CA LEU A 164 -2.96 1.20 3.16
C LEU A 164 -3.70 0.69 4.40
N ALA A 165 -3.10 -0.22 5.16
CA ALA A 165 -3.62 -0.69 6.43
C ALA A 165 -3.74 0.42 7.47
N ARG A 166 -2.75 1.34 7.53
CA ARG A 166 -2.82 2.56 8.35
C ARG A 166 -4.00 3.45 7.95
N ILE A 167 -4.09 3.85 6.68
CA ILE A 167 -5.14 4.75 6.18
C ILE A 167 -6.54 4.12 6.37
N TRP A 168 -6.68 2.82 6.09
CA TRP A 168 -7.94 2.08 6.27
C TRP A 168 -8.33 1.96 7.75
N HIS A 169 -7.39 1.70 8.66
CA HIS A 169 -7.66 1.66 10.10
C HIS A 169 -8.07 3.04 10.64
N GLU A 170 -7.37 4.10 10.22
CA GLU A 170 -7.75 5.48 10.54
C GLU A 170 -9.15 5.81 9.99
N HIS A 171 -9.46 5.42 8.76
CA HIS A 171 -10.75 5.70 8.14
C HIS A 171 -11.91 4.90 8.74
N THR A 172 -11.71 3.61 9.07
CA THR A 172 -12.80 2.72 9.49
C THR A 172 -12.95 2.59 11.01
N ALA A 173 -11.85 2.57 11.76
CA ALA A 173 -11.84 2.27 13.19
C ALA A 173 -11.51 3.48 14.07
N SER A 174 -10.25 3.95 14.08
CA SER A 174 -9.79 4.91 15.09
C SER A 174 -10.21 6.36 14.84
N LYS A 175 -10.50 6.74 13.58
CA LYS A 175 -10.75 8.14 13.14
C LYS A 175 -9.58 9.10 13.44
N ALA A 176 -8.42 8.58 13.84
CA ALA A 176 -7.25 9.35 14.26
C ALA A 176 -6.36 9.77 13.08
N TYR A 177 -6.96 10.15 11.94
CA TYR A 177 -6.31 10.39 10.64
C TYR A 177 -4.93 11.07 10.73
N THR A 178 -3.93 10.56 10.02
CA THR A 178 -2.59 11.16 9.94
C THR A 178 -2.21 11.41 8.47
N PRO A 179 -1.46 12.50 8.17
CA PRO A 179 -1.12 12.88 6.81
C PRO A 179 -0.37 11.76 6.08
N VAL A 180 -0.77 11.44 4.86
CA VAL A 180 -0.01 10.57 3.96
C VAL A 180 1.07 11.40 3.28
N SER A 181 2.34 11.12 3.56
CA SER A 181 3.44 11.81 2.88
C SER A 181 3.66 11.25 1.47
N LEU A 182 4.20 12.06 0.56
CA LEU A 182 4.62 11.61 -0.78
C LEU A 182 5.71 10.53 -0.72
N THR A 183 6.43 10.44 0.40
CA THR A 183 7.53 9.50 0.64
C THR A 183 7.04 8.14 1.13
N GLU A 184 5.87 8.08 1.78
CA GLU A 184 5.42 6.90 2.52
C GLU A 184 5.19 5.68 1.62
N ILE A 185 4.52 5.89 0.49
CA ILE A 185 4.24 4.85 -0.51
C ILE A 185 5.47 4.62 -1.39
N LEU A 186 6.09 5.71 -1.89
CA LEU A 186 7.25 5.65 -2.81
C LEU A 186 8.47 4.93 -2.22
N SER A 187 8.67 4.98 -0.91
CA SER A 187 9.79 4.29 -0.24
C SER A 187 9.55 2.81 0.05
N ARG A 188 8.28 2.35 0.05
CA ARG A 188 7.90 0.98 0.43
C ARG A 188 7.47 0.12 -0.77
N ARG A 189 6.78 0.68 -1.76
CA ARG A 189 6.26 -0.07 -2.92
C ARG A 189 7.37 -0.80 -3.70
N THR A 190 7.08 -1.99 -4.21
CA THR A 190 8.02 -2.90 -4.88
C THR A 190 8.58 -2.34 -6.19
N TYR A 191 7.76 -1.58 -6.93
CA TYR A 191 8.10 -1.07 -8.27
C TYR A 191 8.08 0.46 -8.31
N GLN A 192 8.86 1.06 -9.19
CA GLN A 192 8.74 2.47 -9.56
C GLN A 192 7.68 2.66 -10.66
N ALA A 193 7.30 3.91 -10.96
CA ALA A 193 6.42 4.23 -12.09
C ALA A 193 6.99 3.83 -13.46
N SER A 194 8.30 3.56 -13.56
CA SER A 194 8.95 2.95 -14.74
C SER A 194 8.68 1.44 -14.90
N GLY A 195 8.12 0.78 -13.88
CA GLY A 195 8.03 -0.67 -13.78
C GLY A 195 9.31 -1.35 -13.25
N GLU A 196 10.38 -0.60 -13.01
CA GLU A 196 11.64 -1.11 -12.44
C GLU A 196 11.51 -1.40 -10.94
N ILE A 197 12.34 -2.30 -10.41
CA ILE A 197 12.36 -2.64 -8.98
C ILE A 197 12.83 -1.43 -8.17
N ASN A 198 12.11 -1.10 -7.10
CA ASN A 198 12.41 0.04 -6.24
C ASN A 198 13.63 -0.23 -5.32
N PRO A 199 14.76 0.49 -5.47
CA PRO A 199 15.93 0.29 -4.61
C PRO A 199 15.69 0.71 -3.16
N HIS A 200 14.70 1.57 -2.88
CA HIS A 200 14.34 1.96 -1.51
C HIS A 200 13.67 0.80 -0.75
N ALA A 201 12.75 0.09 -1.41
CA ALA A 201 12.12 -1.11 -0.86
C ALA A 201 13.16 -2.22 -0.61
N VAL A 202 14.10 -2.43 -1.54
CA VAL A 202 15.20 -3.40 -1.36
C VAL A 202 16.12 -3.02 -0.19
N ARG A 203 16.50 -1.74 -0.05
CA ARG A 203 17.32 -1.24 1.07
C ARG A 203 16.62 -1.40 2.43
N ARG A 204 15.30 -1.17 2.48
CA ARG A 204 14.45 -1.41 3.67
C ARG A 204 14.41 -2.90 4.02
N ALA A 205 14.24 -3.77 3.02
CA ALA A 205 14.23 -5.23 3.21
C ALA A 205 15.60 -5.80 3.66
N SER A 206 16.72 -5.19 3.25
CA SER A 206 18.06 -5.61 3.67
C SER A 206 18.48 -5.10 5.05
N GLY A 207 17.59 -4.42 5.80
CA GLY A 207 17.88 -3.93 7.15
C GLY A 207 18.98 -2.88 7.24
N ALA A 208 19.31 -2.20 6.14
CA ALA A 208 20.27 -1.10 6.17
C ALA A 208 19.68 0.08 6.96
N ALA A 209 20.48 0.66 7.86
CA ALA A 209 20.02 1.60 8.88
C ALA A 209 19.38 2.89 8.32
N GLU A 210 18.66 3.61 9.18
CA GLU A 210 17.86 4.80 8.88
C GLU A 210 18.69 5.98 8.33
N GLU A 211 18.99 5.94 7.03
CA GLU A 211 19.31 7.17 6.29
C GLU A 211 18.10 8.12 6.33
N LYS A 212 18.42 9.41 6.51
CA LYS A 212 17.50 10.56 6.37
C LYS A 212 16.38 10.27 5.36
N GLU A 213 15.13 10.30 5.84
CA GLU A 213 13.95 9.93 5.05
C GLU A 213 14.02 10.52 3.64
N TRP A 214 14.04 9.63 2.65
CA TRP A 214 14.19 10.00 1.25
C TRP A 214 13.03 10.89 0.83
N SER A 215 13.31 12.07 0.29
CA SER A 215 12.31 13.01 -0.21
C SER A 215 12.37 13.16 -1.74
N PRO A 216 11.21 13.32 -2.42
CA PRO A 216 11.19 13.51 -3.87
C PRO A 216 11.83 14.86 -4.23
N ARG A 217 12.88 14.82 -5.06
CA ARG A 217 13.66 16.01 -5.48
C ARG A 217 13.39 16.47 -6.91
N THR A 218 12.46 15.83 -7.61
CA THR A 218 12.08 16.15 -8.99
C THR A 218 10.57 16.28 -9.11
N LEU A 219 10.09 17.08 -10.07
CA LEU A 219 8.66 17.19 -10.35
C LEU A 219 8.03 15.83 -10.69
N LEU A 220 8.77 14.96 -11.38
CA LEU A 220 8.30 13.60 -11.70
C LEU A 220 8.10 12.76 -10.43
N ALA A 221 9.05 12.78 -9.48
CA ALA A 221 8.91 12.05 -8.22
C ALA A 221 7.78 12.62 -7.33
N VAL A 222 7.51 13.93 -7.39
CA VAL A 222 6.34 14.53 -6.74
C VAL A 222 5.04 14.04 -7.37
N LEU A 223 4.92 14.10 -8.71
CA LEU A 223 3.70 13.67 -9.41
C LEU A 223 3.43 12.16 -9.27
N ASP A 224 4.48 11.35 -9.24
CA ASP A 224 4.46 9.91 -8.97
C ASP A 224 3.95 9.60 -7.55
N GLY A 225 4.47 10.30 -6.54
CA GLY A 225 3.98 10.18 -5.16
C GLY A 225 2.52 10.64 -5.00
N VAL A 226 2.14 11.69 -5.72
CA VAL A 226 0.77 12.22 -5.74
C VAL A 226 -0.20 11.23 -6.40
N ASP A 227 0.16 10.58 -7.52
CA ASP A 227 -0.66 9.53 -8.13
C ASP A 227 -0.71 8.26 -7.25
N ALA A 228 0.39 7.90 -6.59
CA ALA A 228 0.38 6.81 -5.62
C ALA A 228 -0.60 7.08 -4.46
N VAL A 229 -0.67 8.32 -3.95
CA VAL A 229 -1.67 8.69 -2.93
C VAL A 229 -3.09 8.68 -3.49
N ARG A 230 -3.32 9.13 -4.74
CA ARG A 230 -4.62 9.02 -5.42
C ARG A 230 -5.14 7.58 -5.36
N TRP A 231 -4.35 6.61 -5.82
CA TRP A 231 -4.76 5.21 -5.85
C TRP A 231 -4.95 4.62 -4.46
N ALA A 232 -4.15 5.03 -3.47
CA ALA A 232 -4.35 4.64 -2.08
C ALA A 232 -5.70 5.13 -1.54
N TRP A 233 -6.04 6.41 -1.74
CA TRP A 233 -7.29 7.01 -1.26
C TRP A 233 -8.53 6.47 -1.98
N ILE A 234 -8.43 6.12 -3.27
CA ILE A 234 -9.49 5.43 -4.02
C ILE A 234 -9.69 3.99 -3.51
N LEU A 235 -8.61 3.25 -3.24
CA LEU A 235 -8.70 1.84 -2.82
C LEU A 235 -9.23 1.68 -1.39
N VAL A 236 -8.99 2.65 -0.50
CA VAL A 236 -9.52 2.66 0.87
C VAL A 236 -10.86 3.39 1.00
N ASP A 237 -11.47 3.80 -0.13
CA ASP A 237 -12.74 4.54 -0.25
C ASP A 237 -12.84 5.78 0.67
N LEU A 238 -11.71 6.49 0.87
CA LEU A 238 -11.56 7.61 1.83
C LEU A 238 -12.55 8.76 1.56
N GLY A 239 -13.02 8.87 0.32
CA GLY A 239 -14.02 9.83 -0.13
C GLY A 239 -14.40 9.57 -1.58
N PRO A 240 -15.42 10.29 -2.09
CA PRO A 240 -15.90 10.10 -3.46
C PRO A 240 -14.77 10.21 -4.49
N GLU A 241 -14.68 9.23 -5.40
CA GLU A 241 -13.59 9.11 -6.38
C GLU A 241 -13.40 10.39 -7.22
N SER A 242 -14.48 11.09 -7.55
CA SER A 242 -14.47 12.38 -8.23
C SER A 242 -13.82 13.50 -7.41
N ALA A 243 -14.03 13.53 -6.10
CA ALA A 243 -13.39 14.50 -5.19
C ALA A 243 -11.89 14.18 -5.03
N VAL A 244 -11.53 12.90 -4.88
CA VAL A 244 -10.13 12.46 -4.84
C VAL A 244 -9.40 12.87 -6.11
N ASN A 245 -9.96 12.57 -7.29
CA ASN A 245 -9.36 12.96 -8.56
C ASN A 245 -9.23 14.49 -8.70
N THR A 246 -10.30 15.25 -8.40
CA THR A 246 -10.29 16.72 -8.49
C THR A 246 -9.19 17.35 -7.63
N PHE A 247 -9.05 16.91 -6.38
CA PHE A 247 -8.02 17.43 -5.47
C PHE A 247 -6.60 17.07 -5.91
N ILE A 248 -6.41 15.83 -6.38
CA ILE A 248 -5.12 15.35 -6.89
C ILE A 248 -4.71 16.09 -8.17
N ASP A 249 -5.64 16.34 -9.10
CA ASP A 249 -5.35 17.06 -10.33
C ASP A 249 -5.10 18.56 -10.09
N TRP A 250 -5.83 19.18 -9.15
CA TRP A 250 -5.53 20.53 -8.65
C TRP A 250 -4.11 20.61 -8.09
N PHE A 251 -3.71 19.70 -7.20
CA PHE A 251 -2.36 19.71 -6.64
C PHE A 251 -1.30 19.47 -7.72
N SER A 252 -1.55 18.52 -8.62
CA SER A 252 -0.67 18.22 -9.75
C SER A 252 -0.47 19.42 -10.67
N ALA A 253 -1.51 20.25 -10.88
CA ALA A 253 -1.40 21.51 -11.61
C ALA A 253 -0.58 22.56 -10.83
N LYS A 254 -0.80 22.70 -9.52
CA LYS A 254 0.02 23.58 -8.65
C LYS A 254 1.50 23.19 -8.69
N ALA A 255 1.81 21.89 -8.61
CA ALA A 255 3.18 21.36 -8.72
C ALA A 255 3.80 21.63 -10.11
N ARG A 256 3.09 21.32 -11.20
CA ARG A 256 3.55 21.57 -12.59
C ARG A 256 3.80 23.05 -12.87
N SER A 257 3.07 23.96 -12.22
CA SER A 257 3.30 25.41 -12.35
C SER A 257 4.57 25.92 -11.63
N ARG A 258 5.24 25.10 -10.82
CA ARG A 258 6.42 25.47 -10.00
C ARG A 258 7.53 24.41 -10.05
N PRO A 259 8.06 24.05 -11.24
CA PRO A 259 9.06 23.01 -11.41
C PRO A 259 10.41 23.30 -10.72
N THR A 260 10.66 24.56 -10.32
CA THR A 260 11.88 25.01 -9.65
C THR A 260 11.76 25.10 -8.12
N MET A 261 10.55 24.96 -7.55
CA MET A 261 10.28 25.13 -6.11
C MET A 261 9.86 23.80 -5.46
N ILE A 262 10.55 22.71 -5.81
CA ILE A 262 10.16 21.35 -5.41
C ILE A 262 10.12 21.19 -3.88
N GLU A 263 11.05 21.79 -3.14
CA GLU A 263 11.03 21.76 -1.67
C GLU A 263 9.76 22.43 -1.10
N GLN A 264 9.39 23.60 -1.60
CA GLN A 264 8.16 24.29 -1.21
C GLN A 264 6.89 23.54 -1.62
N VAL A 265 6.91 22.80 -2.75
CA VAL A 265 5.79 21.93 -3.17
C VAL A 265 5.63 20.74 -2.22
N VAL A 266 6.73 20.13 -1.77
CA VAL A 266 6.68 19.02 -0.78
C VAL A 266 6.28 19.53 0.61
N ASP A 267 6.78 20.69 1.03
CA ASP A 267 6.33 21.34 2.27
C ASP A 267 4.85 21.74 2.19
N PHE A 268 4.37 22.19 1.04
CA PHE A 268 2.95 22.54 0.84
C PHE A 268 2.06 21.30 0.87
N TRP A 269 2.45 20.19 0.22
CA TRP A 269 1.76 18.90 0.38
C TRP A 269 1.66 18.49 1.86
N SER A 270 2.77 18.64 2.59
CA SER A 270 2.84 18.27 4.01
C SER A 270 1.90 19.13 4.86
N ALA A 271 1.84 20.44 4.58
CA ALA A 271 0.93 21.36 5.25
C ALA A 271 -0.55 21.03 4.99
N ILE A 272 -0.95 20.86 3.72
CA ILE A 272 -2.35 20.54 3.39
C ILE A 272 -2.76 19.14 3.84
N GLY A 273 -1.82 18.19 3.89
CA GLY A 273 -2.05 16.86 4.45
C GLY A 273 -2.40 16.92 5.95
N TRP A 274 -1.76 17.80 6.72
CA TRP A 274 -2.13 18.05 8.12
C TRP A 274 -3.51 18.69 8.23
N THR A 275 -3.83 19.70 7.40
CA THR A 275 -5.16 20.33 7.39
C THR A 275 -6.26 19.30 7.08
N LEU A 276 -6.07 18.46 6.04
CA LEU A 276 -6.99 17.39 5.67
C LEU A 276 -7.17 16.38 6.81
N ALA A 277 -6.07 15.97 7.46
CA ALA A 277 -6.11 15.05 8.60
C ALA A 277 -6.86 15.64 9.81
N MET A 278 -6.72 16.95 10.10
CA MET A 278 -7.51 17.60 11.16
C MET A 278 -8.99 17.67 10.80
N ASP A 279 -9.32 18.07 9.57
CA ASP A 279 -10.71 18.20 9.13
C ASP A 279 -11.45 16.86 9.12
N LEU A 280 -10.79 15.77 8.72
CA LEU A 280 -11.35 14.41 8.78
C LEU A 280 -11.52 13.91 10.23
N ARG A 281 -10.61 14.28 11.16
CA ARG A 281 -10.79 14.00 12.62
C ARG A 281 -11.99 14.75 13.21
N LEU A 282 -12.30 15.95 12.68
CA LEU A 282 -13.48 16.73 13.05
C LEU A 282 -14.78 16.23 12.38
N GLY A 283 -14.72 15.15 11.60
CA GLY A 283 -15.89 14.51 10.99
C GLY A 283 -16.41 15.18 9.73
N LYS A 284 -15.71 16.16 9.15
CA LYS A 284 -16.03 16.69 7.81
C LYS A 284 -15.85 15.60 6.77
N SER A 285 -16.62 15.65 5.67
CA SER A 285 -16.36 14.77 4.54
C SER A 285 -15.07 15.16 3.81
N PHE A 286 -14.45 14.19 3.15
CA PHE A 286 -13.27 14.41 2.31
C PHE A 286 -13.49 15.51 1.25
N GLY A 287 -14.69 15.59 0.67
CA GLY A 287 -15.03 16.60 -0.34
C GLY A 287 -15.09 18.02 0.23
N GLU A 288 -15.61 18.20 1.45
CA GLU A 288 -15.66 19.51 2.11
C GLU A 288 -14.26 19.95 2.55
N ALA A 289 -13.50 19.05 3.18
CA ALA A 289 -12.14 19.29 3.64
C ALA A 289 -11.18 19.65 2.49
N THR A 290 -11.19 18.85 1.41
CA THR A 290 -10.37 19.14 0.22
C THR A 290 -10.80 20.41 -0.49
N LYS A 291 -12.10 20.73 -0.56
CA LYS A 291 -12.57 22.00 -1.12
C LYS A 291 -12.04 23.20 -0.33
N ALA A 292 -12.15 23.19 0.99
CA ALA A 292 -11.64 24.28 1.83
C ALA A 292 -10.13 24.53 1.61
N ILE A 293 -9.36 23.45 1.45
CA ILE A 293 -7.93 23.51 1.12
C ILE A 293 -7.67 24.05 -0.31
N MET A 294 -8.53 23.73 -1.28
CA MET A 294 -8.39 24.24 -2.66
C MET A 294 -8.69 25.73 -2.76
N ASP A 295 -9.65 26.19 -1.97
CA ASP A 295 -10.06 27.60 -1.87
C ASP A 295 -9.04 28.43 -1.05
N ASP A 296 -8.29 27.83 -0.10
CA ASP A 296 -7.20 28.50 0.63
C ASP A 296 -5.97 28.80 -0.23
N HIS A 297 -6.02 29.96 -0.88
CA HIS A 297 -4.89 30.50 -1.62
C HIS A 297 -3.85 31.20 -0.71
N ALA A 298 -4.18 31.50 0.55
CA ALA A 298 -3.28 32.21 1.46
C ALA A 298 -2.16 31.28 1.97
N LEU A 299 -2.52 30.10 2.48
CA LEU A 299 -1.55 29.05 2.87
C LEU A 299 -0.64 28.68 1.69
N PHE A 300 -1.20 28.64 0.48
CA PHE A 300 -0.44 28.39 -0.74
C PHE A 300 0.67 29.43 -0.98
N TYR A 301 0.35 30.72 -0.92
CA TYR A 301 1.35 31.77 -1.11
C TYR A 301 2.33 31.86 0.06
N GLU A 302 1.88 31.62 1.29
CA GLU A 302 2.72 31.63 2.49
C GLU A 302 3.82 30.57 2.42
N VAL A 303 3.49 29.31 2.10
CA VAL A 303 4.49 28.24 1.97
C VAL A 303 5.43 28.47 0.78
N MET A 304 4.93 28.98 -0.34
CA MET A 304 5.75 29.27 -1.52
C MET A 304 6.71 30.47 -1.33
N ALA A 305 6.43 31.35 -0.37
CA ALA A 305 7.32 32.45 0.01
C ALA A 305 8.46 32.03 0.96
N ARG A 306 8.42 30.81 1.53
CA ARG A 306 9.43 30.34 2.49
C ARG A 306 10.79 30.11 1.80
N PRO A 307 11.90 30.63 2.36
CA PRO A 307 13.22 30.44 1.78
C PRO A 307 13.61 28.95 1.78
N PRO A 308 14.38 28.47 0.78
CA PRO A 308 14.82 27.08 0.72
C PRO A 308 15.66 26.73 1.95
N LYS A 309 15.53 25.49 2.43
CA LYS A 309 16.16 25.05 3.68
C LYS A 309 17.67 24.94 3.47
N GLN A 310 18.44 25.92 3.97
CA GLN A 310 19.89 25.91 3.84
C GLN A 310 20.45 24.58 4.40
N PRO A 311 21.36 23.90 3.67
CA PRO A 311 22.01 22.72 4.22
C PRO A 311 22.76 23.11 5.50
N PRO A 312 22.77 22.25 6.53
CA PRO A 312 23.44 22.57 7.79
C PRO A 312 24.91 22.90 7.51
N ARG A 313 25.33 24.11 7.88
CA ARG A 313 26.74 24.48 7.87
C ARG A 313 27.47 23.46 8.74
N ARG A 314 28.40 22.73 8.14
CA ARG A 314 29.36 21.92 8.90
C ARG A 314 30.05 22.84 9.91
N PRO A 315 30.21 22.46 11.19
CA PRO A 315 31.01 23.23 12.13
C PRO A 315 32.39 23.48 11.53
N ASN A 316 32.83 24.74 11.51
CA ASN A 316 34.15 25.07 11.01
C ASN A 316 35.17 24.64 12.07
N PRO A 317 36.13 23.74 11.77
CA PRO A 317 36.99 23.14 12.79
C PRO A 317 37.87 24.19 13.51
N ASP A 318 38.18 25.29 12.82
CA ASP A 318 39.04 26.38 13.28
C ASP A 318 38.51 27.19 14.49
N HIS A 319 37.32 26.85 15.02
CA HIS A 319 36.73 27.48 16.21
C HIS A 319 36.55 26.53 17.40
N ALA A 320 36.87 25.24 17.26
CA ALA A 320 36.79 24.29 18.38
C ALA A 320 37.94 24.43 19.39
N ALA A 321 39.02 25.16 19.05
CA ALA A 321 40.25 25.25 19.83
C ALA A 321 40.37 26.54 20.70
N ALA A 322 39.27 27.28 20.91
CA ALA A 322 39.27 28.59 21.58
C ALA A 322 38.25 28.70 22.73
N ALA A 323 37.88 27.56 23.34
CA ALA A 323 36.80 27.47 24.32
C ALA A 323 37.16 26.70 25.61
N GLU A 324 38.45 26.56 25.94
CA GLU A 324 38.93 26.02 27.22
C GLU A 324 40.04 26.89 27.82
N THR A 325 39.68 28.03 28.42
CA THR A 325 40.42 28.66 29.54
C THR A 325 39.63 29.82 30.15
N ALA A 326 39.83 30.07 31.45
CA ALA A 326 39.34 31.21 32.25
C ALA A 326 37.85 31.22 32.66
N ASP A 327 37.50 30.32 33.59
CA ASP A 327 36.79 30.77 34.81
C ASP A 327 37.87 31.10 35.85
N ASP A 328 37.99 32.38 36.26
CA ASP A 328 37.86 32.84 37.66
C ASP A 328 38.13 34.37 37.82
N ALA A 329 37.77 34.93 38.98
CA ALA A 329 38.13 36.25 39.52
C ALA A 329 37.54 37.56 38.90
N GLU A 330 36.51 38.05 39.60
CA GLU A 330 36.25 39.46 40.02
C GLU A 330 36.03 40.64 39.04
N GLN A 331 35.02 41.46 39.40
CA GLN A 331 34.83 42.86 38.96
C GLN A 331 35.46 43.83 40.00
N PRO A 332 35.43 45.17 39.83
CA PRO A 332 35.16 46.00 38.65
C PRO A 332 36.25 47.07 38.39
N THR A 333 36.16 47.85 37.29
CA THR A 333 36.44 49.30 37.34
C THR A 333 35.91 50.06 36.12
N LYS A 334 35.54 51.34 36.31
CA LYS A 334 35.28 52.29 35.21
C LYS A 334 36.58 53.04 34.89
N GLY A 335 37.02 53.04 33.62
CA GLY A 335 38.20 53.78 33.17
C GLY A 335 38.01 54.42 31.79
N ALA A 336 38.22 55.73 31.69
CA ALA A 336 38.07 56.47 30.43
C ALA A 336 39.40 56.60 29.66
N GLY A 337 39.42 56.24 28.36
CA GLY A 337 40.64 56.14 27.56
C GLY A 337 40.61 56.88 26.22
N ARG A 338 40.73 58.22 26.22
CA ARG A 338 40.92 59.02 24.99
C ARG A 338 42.40 59.05 24.54
N ARG A 339 42.74 58.44 23.40
CA ARG A 339 43.78 58.84 22.41
C ARG A 339 43.54 58.03 21.11
N ARG A 340 43.51 58.54 19.87
CA ARG A 340 44.13 59.69 19.15
C ARG A 340 45.49 59.34 18.50
N GLY A 341 45.44 58.89 17.24
CA GLY A 341 46.57 58.58 16.36
C GLY A 341 46.22 57.41 15.42
N GLY A 342 46.48 57.39 14.11
CA GLY A 342 47.10 58.42 13.25
C GLY A 342 46.54 58.39 11.81
N ARG A 343 47.03 59.29 10.93
CA ARG A 343 46.58 59.45 9.53
C ARG A 343 47.65 58.95 8.53
N SER A 344 47.26 58.20 7.49
CA SER A 344 47.76 58.33 6.09
C SER A 344 46.93 57.40 5.18
N ARG A 345 46.15 57.87 4.19
CA ARG A 345 46.51 58.34 2.83
C ARG A 345 47.30 57.33 1.96
N LYS A 346 46.57 56.60 1.09
CA LYS A 346 46.60 56.61 -0.40
C LYS A 346 47.90 57.09 -1.14
N PRO A 347 48.16 56.70 -2.42
CA PRO A 347 47.70 55.52 -3.21
C PRO A 347 48.70 54.99 -4.31
N LYS A 348 48.23 54.06 -5.18
CA LYS A 348 48.45 54.01 -6.67
C LYS A 348 49.80 53.55 -7.28
N GLY A 349 49.71 52.46 -8.06
CA GLY A 349 50.64 52.01 -9.13
C GLY A 349 50.29 50.57 -9.53
N ARG A 350 49.97 50.12 -10.76
CA ARG A 350 50.07 50.57 -12.17
C ARG A 350 51.24 49.95 -12.97
N GLY A 351 50.95 48.84 -13.65
CA GLY A 351 51.79 48.19 -14.65
C GLY A 351 51.16 46.87 -15.14
N ARG A 352 51.41 46.41 -16.37
CA ARG A 352 50.87 46.87 -17.68
C ARG A 352 51.48 45.94 -18.76
N GLY A 353 50.63 45.16 -19.45
CA GLY A 353 50.93 44.41 -20.68
C GLY A 353 49.65 43.66 -21.10
N SER A 354 49.06 43.87 -22.28
CA SER A 354 49.46 43.38 -23.62
C SER A 354 49.58 41.84 -23.65
N THR A 355 48.82 41.09 -24.47
CA THR A 355 48.46 41.36 -25.89
C THR A 355 47.10 40.70 -26.28
N PRO A 356 46.29 41.27 -27.22
CA PRO A 356 45.05 40.68 -27.73
C PRO A 356 45.25 39.64 -28.88
N PRO A 357 44.21 38.87 -29.30
CA PRO A 357 44.37 37.68 -30.15
C PRO A 357 44.28 37.93 -31.68
N PRO A 358 44.75 36.98 -32.51
CA PRO A 358 44.54 36.99 -33.97
C PRO A 358 43.10 36.59 -34.36
N ARG A 359 42.65 37.04 -35.54
CA ARG A 359 41.28 36.83 -36.06
C ARG A 359 41.27 36.78 -37.60
N ALA A 360 40.85 35.66 -38.18
CA ALA A 360 40.55 35.51 -39.61
C ALA A 360 39.75 34.21 -39.86
N PRO A 361 39.04 34.07 -40.99
CA PRO A 361 38.12 35.05 -41.59
C PRO A 361 36.71 34.44 -41.79
N ALA A 362 35.75 35.26 -42.19
CA ALA A 362 34.41 34.79 -42.60
C ALA A 362 34.28 34.76 -44.14
N HIS A 363 33.56 33.78 -44.68
CA HIS A 363 33.07 33.79 -46.06
C HIS A 363 31.55 33.93 -46.08
N SER A 364 31.03 34.66 -47.07
CA SER A 364 29.61 35.04 -47.17
C SER A 364 29.04 34.76 -48.56
N ALA A 365 28.13 33.79 -48.64
CA ALA A 365 27.13 33.61 -49.71
C ALA A 365 26.08 32.59 -49.20
N GLY A 366 24.79 32.67 -49.54
CA GLY A 366 24.05 33.72 -50.23
C GLY A 366 22.54 33.43 -50.11
N ARG A 367 21.69 34.45 -50.20
CA ARG A 367 20.22 34.28 -50.19
C ARG A 367 19.70 34.25 -51.63
N PRO A 368 18.58 33.56 -51.90
CA PRO A 368 17.40 34.35 -52.30
C PRO A 368 16.05 33.88 -51.72
N ARG A 369 15.02 34.69 -51.99
CA ARG A 369 13.57 34.38 -51.95
C ARG A 369 13.07 34.30 -53.42
N THR A 370 11.87 33.92 -53.84
CA THR A 370 10.53 33.52 -53.31
C THR A 370 9.80 32.85 -54.50
N PRO A 371 8.47 32.52 -54.52
CA PRO A 371 7.46 32.20 -53.51
C PRO A 371 6.72 30.87 -53.85
N GLY A 372 5.57 30.56 -53.22
CA GLY A 372 4.56 29.66 -53.83
C GLY A 372 3.74 28.77 -52.88
N LEU A 373 2.43 29.03 -52.80
CA LEU A 373 1.35 28.06 -52.53
C LEU A 373 0.63 27.79 -53.88
N PRO A 374 -0.31 26.82 -54.05
CA PRO A 374 -1.00 25.99 -53.04
C PRO A 374 -1.04 24.47 -53.40
N GLY A 375 -1.85 23.66 -52.71
CA GLY A 375 -2.40 22.43 -53.31
C GLY A 375 -2.50 21.17 -52.43
N THR A 376 -3.72 20.90 -51.98
CA THR A 376 -4.34 19.60 -51.62
C THR A 376 -3.68 18.31 -52.18
N THR A 377 -3.53 17.28 -51.33
CA THR A 377 -4.04 15.89 -51.55
C THR A 377 -3.91 15.07 -50.25
N ILE A 378 -4.90 14.21 -49.98
CA ILE A 378 -4.90 13.25 -48.86
C ILE A 378 -4.11 12.00 -49.29
N VAL A 379 -3.21 11.51 -48.43
CA VAL A 379 -2.66 10.15 -48.55
C VAL A 379 -2.88 9.41 -47.22
N GLU A 380 -3.75 8.42 -47.30
CA GLU A 380 -4.03 7.45 -46.24
C GLU A 380 -2.83 6.50 -46.08
N LEU A 381 -2.38 6.29 -44.83
CA LEU A 381 -1.26 5.39 -44.52
C LEU A 381 -1.68 4.43 -43.41
N ALA A 382 -2.03 3.21 -43.81
CA ALA A 382 -2.35 2.10 -42.92
C ALA A 382 -1.11 1.65 -42.10
N PRO A 383 -1.30 1.12 -40.88
CA PRO A 383 -0.20 0.69 -40.03
C PRO A 383 0.45 -0.62 -40.53
N PRO A 384 1.77 -0.80 -40.35
CA PRO A 384 2.41 -2.09 -40.58
C PRO A 384 1.98 -3.10 -39.51
N ALA A 385 1.55 -4.29 -39.95
CA ALA A 385 1.27 -5.43 -39.07
C ALA A 385 2.48 -6.37 -38.97
N ASN A 386 2.47 -7.23 -37.94
CA ASN A 386 3.35 -8.40 -37.75
C ASN A 386 4.82 -8.10 -37.39
N ALA A 387 5.49 -8.84 -36.50
CA ALA A 387 5.03 -9.94 -35.62
C ALA A 387 5.96 -10.13 -34.40
N ALA A 388 5.55 -11.04 -33.51
CA ALA A 388 6.37 -11.84 -32.59
C ALA A 388 7.18 -11.13 -31.48
N THR A 389 6.68 -11.26 -30.25
CA THR A 389 7.36 -12.10 -29.24
C THR A 389 6.30 -12.63 -28.27
N THR A 390 5.95 -13.91 -28.42
CA THR A 390 4.98 -14.60 -27.56
C THR A 390 5.66 -15.83 -26.95
N GLY A 391 5.62 -15.95 -25.63
CA GLY A 391 5.97 -17.21 -24.93
C GLY A 391 6.91 -17.05 -23.74
N LEU A 392 6.34 -16.99 -22.53
CA LEU A 392 6.90 -17.64 -21.33
C LEU A 392 5.89 -17.75 -20.18
N LEU A 393 4.67 -18.25 -20.46
CA LEU A 393 3.63 -18.46 -19.45
C LEU A 393 2.80 -19.74 -19.63
N GLU A 394 3.40 -20.81 -20.14
CA GLU A 394 2.76 -22.14 -20.11
C GLU A 394 3.78 -23.30 -20.11
N LEU A 395 4.14 -23.79 -18.92
CA LEU A 395 4.81 -25.09 -18.72
C LEU A 395 4.89 -25.46 -17.23
N MET A 396 4.02 -26.39 -16.77
CA MET A 396 4.29 -27.41 -15.73
C MET A 396 3.04 -28.24 -15.34
N VAL A 397 2.21 -28.66 -16.31
CA VAL A 397 1.13 -29.65 -16.08
C VAL A 397 1.14 -30.73 -17.16
N GLN A 398 1.99 -31.76 -16.97
CA GLN A 398 1.76 -33.19 -17.28
C GLN A 398 3.08 -33.96 -17.47
N HIS A 399 3.35 -34.95 -16.61
CA HIS A 399 4.04 -36.17 -17.02
C HIS A 399 3.71 -37.35 -16.10
N ARG A 400 2.57 -38.01 -16.35
CA ARG A 400 2.40 -39.47 -16.19
C ARG A 400 1.09 -39.93 -16.84
N ARG A 401 1.21 -40.58 -18.00
CA ARG A 401 0.25 -41.59 -18.46
C ARG A 401 0.80 -42.96 -18.05
N PRO A 402 -0.08 -43.95 -17.82
CA PRO A 402 0.07 -45.24 -18.50
C PRO A 402 -1.07 -45.44 -19.53
N ALA A 403 -0.94 -46.48 -20.36
CA ALA A 403 -1.86 -46.74 -21.47
C ALA A 403 -3.12 -47.50 -21.05
N VAL A 404 -4.19 -47.33 -21.83
CA VAL A 404 -5.40 -48.18 -21.78
C VAL A 404 -5.64 -48.75 -23.18
N GLY A 405 -5.85 -50.07 -23.26
CA GLY A 405 -6.42 -50.70 -24.45
C GLY A 405 -5.93 -52.12 -24.75
N GLN A 406 -6.64 -53.14 -24.26
CA GLN A 406 -7.51 -53.94 -25.14
C GLN A 406 -8.43 -54.94 -24.38
N ARG A 407 -9.73 -54.88 -24.72
CA ARG A 407 -10.69 -55.98 -24.95
C ARG A 407 -10.68 -57.24 -24.05
N GLY A 408 -11.82 -57.49 -23.40
CA GLY A 408 -12.26 -58.80 -22.90
C GLY A 408 -13.76 -58.79 -22.56
N ALA A 409 -14.57 -59.69 -23.12
CA ALA A 409 -16.04 -59.64 -23.02
C ALA A 409 -16.62 -60.34 -21.77
N GLY A 410 -17.79 -59.89 -21.29
CA GLY A 410 -18.54 -60.53 -20.19
C GLY A 410 -19.94 -59.94 -19.97
N VAL A 411 -20.99 -60.70 -20.30
CA VAL A 411 -22.45 -60.40 -20.33
C VAL A 411 -23.15 -61.78 -20.20
N PRO A 412 -24.36 -61.99 -19.58
CA PRO A 412 -25.48 -61.07 -19.28
C PRO A 412 -26.18 -61.22 -17.88
N ALA A 413 -27.35 -60.53 -17.75
CA ALA A 413 -28.64 -61.00 -17.16
C ALA A 413 -28.95 -60.89 -15.64
N GLN A 414 -29.81 -59.91 -15.28
CA GLN A 414 -31.25 -60.02 -14.88
C GLN A 414 -31.74 -58.60 -14.48
N GLU A 415 -32.98 -58.09 -14.59
CA GLU A 415 -34.37 -58.55 -14.85
C GLU A 415 -35.31 -58.31 -13.64
N GLY A 416 -36.53 -57.78 -13.89
CA GLY A 416 -37.51 -57.34 -12.87
C GLY A 416 -37.66 -55.81 -12.74
N LEU A 417 -38.69 -55.04 -13.14
CA LEU A 417 -40.10 -55.18 -13.60
C LEU A 417 -41.12 -54.58 -12.59
N ARG A 418 -42.16 -53.87 -13.10
CA ARG A 418 -43.34 -53.20 -12.43
C ARG A 418 -43.12 -51.70 -12.03
N ARG A 419 -44.02 -50.72 -12.32
CA ARG A 419 -45.50 -50.52 -12.14
C ARG A 419 -45.87 -50.22 -10.67
N GLN A 420 -46.83 -49.38 -10.24
CA GLN A 420 -47.85 -48.44 -10.83
C GLN A 420 -48.43 -47.57 -9.66
N ALA A 421 -49.29 -46.53 -9.78
CA ALA A 421 -49.49 -45.41 -10.74
C ALA A 421 -50.73 -44.55 -10.36
N LEU A 422 -50.73 -43.23 -10.68
CA LEU A 422 -51.88 -42.29 -10.80
C LEU A 422 -52.61 -41.75 -9.52
N GLY A 423 -53.16 -40.52 -9.63
CA GLY A 423 -53.94 -39.75 -8.61
C GLY A 423 -53.53 -38.25 -8.62
N THR A 424 -54.24 -37.22 -9.12
CA THR A 424 -55.67 -36.80 -9.10
C THR A 424 -56.19 -36.48 -7.67
N ALA A 425 -56.87 -35.37 -7.34
CA ALA A 425 -57.52 -34.30 -8.13
C ALA A 425 -57.71 -32.96 -7.34
N ARG A 426 -58.25 -31.90 -8.01
CA ARG A 426 -59.15 -30.78 -7.57
C ARG A 426 -59.07 -30.20 -6.12
N GLY A 427 -59.28 -28.90 -5.85
CA GLY A 427 -59.64 -27.73 -6.67
C GLY A 427 -60.55 -26.71 -5.92
N LEU A 428 -60.89 -25.56 -6.54
CA LEU A 428 -61.84 -24.49 -6.09
C LEU A 428 -61.40 -23.61 -4.88
N ALA A 429 -61.97 -22.42 -4.57
CA ALA A 429 -62.51 -21.28 -5.37
C ALA A 429 -62.86 -20.06 -4.44
N CYS A 430 -63.10 -18.86 -5.01
CA CYS A 430 -63.69 -17.63 -4.39
C CYS A 430 -62.93 -16.95 -3.21
N ARG A 431 -62.56 -15.64 -3.16
CA ARG A 431 -63.07 -14.34 -3.66
C ARG A 431 -64.29 -13.79 -2.86
N PRO A 432 -64.48 -12.47 -2.61
CA PRO A 432 -63.59 -11.47 -1.96
C PRO A 432 -64.30 -10.52 -0.92
N GLY A 433 -63.54 -9.64 -0.23
CA GLY A 433 -64.05 -8.43 0.47
C GLY A 433 -63.05 -7.86 1.50
N GLY A 434 -63.03 -6.57 1.89
CA GLY A 434 -63.77 -5.39 1.41
C GLY A 434 -63.43 -4.08 2.17
N ARG A 435 -63.59 -2.93 1.50
CA ARG A 435 -63.69 -1.50 1.94
C ARG A 435 -63.16 -1.01 3.32
N GLY A 436 -62.44 0.13 3.28
CA GLY A 436 -62.49 1.23 4.28
C GLY A 436 -61.45 1.21 5.41
N THR A 437 -61.04 2.32 6.04
CA THR A 437 -61.31 3.77 5.85
C THR A 437 -60.19 4.63 6.49
N ARG A 438 -60.05 5.90 6.10
CA ARG A 438 -59.29 6.99 6.80
C ARG A 438 -60.32 8.01 7.32
N PRO A 439 -60.13 8.76 8.44
CA PRO A 439 -59.06 9.75 8.72
C PRO A 439 -58.13 9.31 9.88
N ALA A 440 -57.07 10.00 10.36
CA ALA A 440 -56.69 11.42 10.56
C ALA A 440 -57.30 12.09 11.82
N ALA A 441 -56.60 13.12 12.36
CA ALA A 441 -56.63 13.60 13.75
C ALA A 441 -55.76 12.68 14.66
N GLU A 442 -54.74 13.13 15.41
CA GLU A 442 -54.48 14.43 16.06
C GLU A 442 -55.51 14.70 17.20
N GLU A 443 -55.17 14.74 18.49
CA GLU A 443 -53.86 14.80 19.18
C GLU A 443 -52.93 13.58 18.94
N ASP A 444 -51.62 13.61 19.23
CA ASP A 444 -50.76 14.66 19.80
C ASP A 444 -49.48 14.81 18.94
#